data_AF-B4RHH7-F1
#
_entry.id   AF-B4RHH7-F1
#
_cell.length_a   1.000
_cell.length_b   1.000
_cell.length_c   1.000
_cell.angle_alpha   90.00
_cell.angle_beta   90.00
_cell.angle_gamma   90.00
#
_symmetry.space_group_name_H-M   'P 1'
#
loop_
_entity.id
_entity.type
_entity.pdbx_description
1 polymer ?
#
loop_
_entity_poly.entity_id
_entity_poly.type
_entity_poly.pdbx_seq_one_letter_code
_entity_poly.pdbx_strand_id
1 'polypeptide(L)'
;MAQRGLFRRAIEAARIEAGRGSAIGRPCGYCRETAEAIFVRLCGGEALSAICRDPQMPAASTVYAWLAREPQFAEAYRLAREVQADALAAEGWELAKAATPDTAFLAKVRLEHLRWYAAKLGPRTWGGLKATSPAEPPEMTVMCMRRFSLEVDARGWKRVVSWYPDPETRTPVMEEPGPWIPPSDGEATARRLKALEEDPEAAERRRAGWNAAPSDPEGWT
;
A
#
# COMPACT_ATOMS: atom_id res chain seq x y z
N MET A 1 -22.93 30.93 19.71
CA MET A 1 -23.06 32.19 18.94
C MET A 1 -22.15 33.31 19.42
N ALA A 2 -21.90 33.47 20.73
CA ALA A 2 -21.07 34.55 21.28
C ALA A 2 -19.62 34.59 20.76
N GLN A 3 -18.95 33.43 20.63
CA GLN A 3 -17.57 33.35 20.10
C GLN A 3 -17.43 33.87 18.65
N ARG A 4 -18.45 33.69 17.81
CA ARG A 4 -18.44 34.17 16.41
C ARG A 4 -18.46 35.70 16.32
N GLY A 5 -19.16 36.37 17.24
CA GLY A 5 -19.24 37.83 17.28
C GLY A 5 -17.98 38.51 17.83
N LEU A 6 -17.33 37.87 18.82
CA LEU A 6 -16.08 38.37 19.41
C LEU A 6 -14.92 38.27 18.41
N PHE A 7 -14.80 37.14 17.72
CA PHE A 7 -13.79 36.96 16.69
C PHE A 7 -13.93 37.97 15.54
N ARG A 8 -15.17 38.24 15.12
CA ARG A 8 -15.48 39.24 14.09
C ARG A 8 -14.96 40.63 14.44
N ARG A 9 -15.18 41.06 15.68
CA ARG A 9 -14.73 42.36 16.18
C ARG A 9 -13.21 42.42 16.31
N ALA A 10 -12.57 41.32 16.71
CA ALA A 10 -11.12 41.25 16.86
C ALA A 10 -10.39 41.36 15.51
N ILE A 11 -10.85 40.67 14.46
CA ILE A 11 -10.28 40.78 13.11
C ILE A 11 -10.47 42.19 12.52
N GLU A 12 -11.64 42.78 12.74
CA GLU A 12 -11.93 44.13 12.25
C GLU A 12 -11.04 45.16 12.94
N ALA A 13 -10.89 45.06 14.27
CA ALA A 13 -9.98 45.90 15.04
C ALA A 13 -8.52 45.74 14.60
N ALA A 14 -8.03 44.50 14.44
CA ALA A 14 -6.66 44.24 13.99
C ALA A 14 -6.38 44.78 12.58
N ARG A 15 -7.38 44.78 11.68
CA ARG A 15 -7.25 45.38 10.34
C ARG A 15 -7.17 46.90 10.37
N ILE A 16 -8.02 47.52 11.19
CA ILE A 16 -8.01 48.97 11.41
C ILE A 16 -6.65 49.39 11.99
N GLU A 17 -6.14 48.65 12.97
CA GLU A 17 -4.85 48.91 13.62
C GLU A 17 -3.65 48.69 12.68
N ALA A 18 -3.72 47.72 11.77
CA ALA A 18 -2.69 47.49 10.76
C ALA A 18 -2.68 48.51 9.60
N GLY A 19 -3.50 49.58 9.66
CA GLY A 19 -3.56 50.62 8.63
C GLY A 19 -4.12 50.15 7.28
N ARG A 20 -4.57 48.89 7.19
CA ARG A 20 -5.31 48.36 6.04
C ARG A 20 -6.76 48.76 6.24
N GLY A 21 -7.08 49.99 5.85
CA GLY A 21 -8.46 50.46 5.74
C GLY A 21 -9.30 49.41 5.04
N SER A 22 -10.56 49.26 5.46
CA SER A 22 -11.50 48.25 4.94
C SER A 22 -11.48 48.25 3.41
N ALA A 23 -10.64 47.41 2.82
CA ALA A 23 -10.56 47.30 1.38
C ALA A 23 -11.93 46.76 0.95
N ILE A 24 -12.59 47.49 0.05
CA ILE A 24 -13.94 47.21 -0.41
C ILE A 24 -13.93 45.85 -1.11
N GLY A 25 -14.10 44.76 -0.35
CA GLY A 25 -14.00 43.39 -0.87
C GLY A 25 -13.64 42.34 0.18
N ARG A 26 -14.00 41.09 -0.12
CA ARG A 26 -13.57 39.95 0.70
C ARG A 26 -12.04 39.80 0.65
N PRO A 27 -11.39 39.38 1.75
CA PRO A 27 -9.96 39.09 1.74
C PRO A 27 -9.60 38.06 0.67
N CYS A 28 -8.63 38.40 -0.17
CA CYS A 28 -8.14 37.56 -1.27
C CYS A 28 -6.66 37.15 -1.10
N GLY A 29 -5.85 37.98 -0.44
CA GLY A 29 -4.44 37.68 -0.14
C GLY A 29 -4.27 36.77 1.07
N TYR A 30 -3.28 35.88 1.03
CA TYR A 30 -2.96 35.00 2.16
C TYR A 30 -2.62 35.82 3.41
N CYS A 31 -3.28 35.49 4.50
CA CYS A 31 -3.11 36.12 5.80
C CYS A 31 -3.13 35.03 6.86
N ARG A 32 -2.06 34.92 7.63
CA ARG A 32 -1.86 33.85 8.61
C ARG A 32 -2.95 33.85 9.67
N GLU A 33 -3.34 35.02 10.17
CA GLU A 33 -4.39 35.19 11.18
C GLU A 33 -5.75 34.72 10.66
N THR A 34 -6.03 34.99 9.38
CA THR A 34 -7.26 34.51 8.73
C THR A 34 -7.22 33.00 8.51
N ALA A 35 -6.07 32.45 8.14
CA ALA A 35 -5.85 31.02 7.99
C ALA A 35 -6.01 30.27 9.33
N GLU A 36 -5.44 30.80 10.42
CA GLU A 36 -5.59 30.28 11.78
C GLU A 36 -7.06 30.33 12.25
N ALA A 37 -7.78 31.39 11.91
CA ALA A 37 -9.21 31.49 12.20
C ALA A 37 -10.03 30.39 11.52
N ILE A 38 -9.74 30.13 10.24
CA ILE A 38 -10.36 29.05 9.48
C ILE A 38 -10.05 27.71 10.14
N PHE A 39 -8.79 27.47 10.52
CA PHE A 39 -8.36 26.27 11.22
C PHE A 39 -9.15 26.05 12.51
N VAL A 40 -9.22 27.05 13.39
CA VAL A 40 -9.95 26.95 14.67
C VAL A 40 -11.42 26.62 14.45
N ARG A 41 -12.07 27.26 13.46
CA ARG A 41 -13.49 27.00 13.16
C ARG A 41 -13.72 25.61 12.56
N LEU A 42 -12.82 25.13 11.70
CA LEU A 42 -12.87 23.77 11.16
C LEU A 42 -12.75 22.73 12.27
N CYS A 43 -11.76 22.88 13.16
CA CYS A 43 -11.57 22.01 14.32
C CYS A 43 -12.79 22.02 15.24
N GLY A 44 -13.52 23.13 15.31
CA GLY A 44 -14.78 23.25 16.04
C GLY A 44 -16.01 22.59 15.37
N GLY A 45 -15.83 21.82 14.28
CA GLY A 45 -16.92 21.13 13.58
C GLY A 45 -17.54 21.92 12.43
N GLU A 46 -17.18 23.20 12.22
CA GLU A 46 -17.86 24.03 11.22
C GLU A 46 -17.44 23.68 9.78
N ALA A 47 -18.42 23.50 8.89
CA ALA A 47 -18.12 23.26 7.47
C ALA A 47 -17.46 24.48 6.83
N LEU A 48 -16.47 24.26 5.93
CA LEU A 48 -15.79 25.35 5.21
C LEU A 48 -16.78 26.28 4.49
N SER A 49 -17.85 25.73 3.90
CA SER A 49 -18.87 26.53 3.24
C SER A 49 -19.60 27.48 4.20
N ALA A 50 -19.84 27.06 5.45
CA ALA A 50 -20.42 27.90 6.49
C ALA A 50 -19.42 28.97 6.97
N ILE A 51 -18.14 28.62 7.12
CA ILE A 51 -17.07 29.56 7.44
C ILE A 51 -17.00 30.66 6.38
N CYS A 52 -16.92 30.28 5.10
CA CYS A 52 -16.83 31.19 3.96
C CYS A 52 -18.13 31.99 3.71
N ARG A 53 -19.26 31.70 4.35
CA ARG A 53 -20.43 32.60 4.28
C ARG A 53 -20.22 33.88 5.08
N ASP A 54 -19.32 33.87 6.05
CA ASP A 54 -18.96 35.07 6.80
C ASP A 54 -18.31 36.12 5.88
N PRO A 55 -18.82 37.37 5.82
CA PRO A 55 -18.24 38.42 4.98
C PRO A 55 -16.78 38.73 5.27
N GLN A 56 -16.32 38.50 6.50
CA GLN A 56 -14.92 38.72 6.88
C GLN A 56 -14.00 37.56 6.50
N MET A 57 -14.56 36.41 6.09
CA MET A 57 -13.81 35.25 5.64
C MET A 57 -13.59 35.29 4.13
N PRO A 58 -12.48 34.72 3.63
CA PRO A 58 -12.23 34.60 2.21
C PRO A 58 -13.31 33.73 1.54
N ALA A 59 -13.45 33.89 0.21
CA ALA A 59 -14.29 32.97 -0.56
C ALA A 59 -13.66 31.56 -0.58
N ALA A 60 -14.48 30.53 -0.79
CA ALA A 60 -13.98 29.16 -0.83
C ALA A 60 -12.90 28.95 -1.90
N SER A 61 -13.05 29.57 -3.08
CA SER A 61 -12.05 29.55 -4.15
C SER A 61 -10.70 30.10 -3.70
N THR A 62 -10.69 31.17 -2.90
CA THR A 62 -9.49 31.76 -2.33
C THR A 62 -8.82 30.81 -1.34
N VAL A 63 -9.60 30.15 -0.47
CA VAL A 63 -9.05 29.16 0.47
C VAL A 63 -8.41 28.00 -0.28
N TYR A 64 -9.06 27.46 -1.32
CA TYR A 64 -8.48 26.41 -2.14
C TYR A 64 -7.21 26.87 -2.88
N ALA A 65 -7.16 28.13 -3.34
CA ALA A 65 -5.95 28.69 -3.91
C ALA A 65 -4.80 28.79 -2.89
N TRP A 66 -5.09 29.12 -1.63
CA TRP A 66 -4.09 29.11 -0.57
C TRP A 66 -3.58 27.70 -0.28
N LEU A 67 -4.47 26.70 -0.23
CA LEU A 67 -4.08 25.29 -0.04
C LEU A 67 -3.13 24.80 -1.15
N ALA A 68 -3.27 25.30 -2.38
CA ALA A 68 -2.38 24.93 -3.48
C ALA A 68 -1.01 25.66 -3.43
N ARG A 69 -0.97 26.87 -2.87
CA ARG A 69 0.22 27.74 -2.89
C ARG A 69 1.07 27.64 -1.62
N GLU A 70 0.46 27.34 -0.48
CA GLU A 70 1.08 27.38 0.84
C GLU A 70 1.09 25.98 1.49
N PRO A 71 2.19 25.21 1.37
CA PRO A 71 2.24 23.83 1.88
C PRO A 71 2.00 23.71 3.39
N GLN A 72 2.48 24.67 4.17
CA GLN A 72 2.28 24.69 5.63
C GLN A 72 0.80 24.83 5.99
N PHE A 73 0.05 25.64 5.23
CA PHE A 73 -1.38 25.79 5.43
C PHE A 73 -2.15 24.54 4.98
N ALA A 74 -1.71 23.89 3.90
CA ALA A 74 -2.30 22.64 3.43
C ALA A 74 -2.19 21.53 4.49
N GLU A 75 -1.03 21.39 5.13
CA GLU A 75 -0.83 20.39 6.18
C GLU A 75 -1.63 20.71 7.43
N ALA A 76 -1.63 21.97 7.88
CA ALA A 76 -2.48 22.40 8.99
C ALA A 76 -3.96 22.13 8.68
N TYR A 77 -4.42 22.43 7.46
CA TYR A 77 -5.80 22.17 7.05
C TYR A 77 -6.14 20.67 7.06
N ARG A 78 -5.22 19.81 6.64
CA ARG A 78 -5.39 18.35 6.71
C ARG A 78 -5.60 17.88 8.15
N LEU A 79 -4.75 18.34 9.08
CA LEU A 79 -4.89 18.07 10.51
C LEU A 79 -6.21 18.63 11.08
N ALA A 80 -6.62 19.82 10.64
CA ALA A 80 -7.90 20.41 11.05
C ALA A 80 -9.09 19.53 10.66
N ARG A 81 -9.03 18.86 9.49
CA ARG A 81 -10.07 17.93 9.05
C ARG A 81 -10.11 16.66 9.89
N GLU A 82 -8.95 16.15 10.34
CA GLU A 82 -8.93 15.03 11.30
C GLU A 82 -9.60 15.43 12.62
N VAL A 83 -9.23 16.57 13.20
CA VAL A 83 -9.83 17.07 14.45
C VAL A 83 -11.31 17.42 14.28
N GLN A 84 -11.70 17.95 13.11
CA GLN A 84 -13.10 18.21 12.79
C GLN A 84 -13.95 16.94 12.87
N ALA A 85 -13.41 15.77 12.50
CA ALA A 85 -14.11 14.50 12.62
C ALA A 85 -14.49 14.20 14.08
N ASP A 86 -13.58 14.46 15.02
CA ASP A 86 -13.83 14.28 16.46
C ASP A 86 -14.94 15.22 16.95
N ALA A 87 -14.92 16.48 16.53
CA ALA A 87 -15.96 17.45 16.89
C ALA A 87 -17.35 17.06 16.35
N LEU A 88 -17.42 16.57 15.11
CA LEU A 88 -18.67 16.09 14.51
C LEU A 88 -19.20 14.83 15.22
N ALA A 89 -18.31 13.93 15.64
CA ALA A 89 -18.69 12.76 16.42
C ALA A 89 -19.23 13.16 17.81
N ALA A 90 -18.60 14.13 18.48
CA ALA A 90 -19.07 14.68 19.75
C ALA A 90 -20.43 15.39 19.62
N GLU A 91 -20.66 16.15 18.54
CA GLU A 91 -21.97 16.73 18.23
C GLU A 91 -23.03 15.63 18.04
N GLY A 92 -22.68 14.57 17.32
CA GLY A 92 -23.55 13.41 17.14
C GLY A 92 -23.91 12.75 18.48
N TRP A 93 -22.96 12.64 19.41
CA TRP A 93 -23.22 12.10 20.75
C TRP A 93 -24.26 12.92 21.52
N GLU A 94 -24.09 14.24 21.58
CA GLU A 94 -25.04 15.12 22.27
C GLU A 94 -26.41 15.12 21.58
N LEU A 95 -26.45 15.06 20.26
CA LEU A 95 -27.69 14.98 19.50
C LEU A 95 -28.45 13.69 19.78
N ALA A 96 -27.74 12.55 19.92
CA ALA A 96 -28.36 11.29 20.27
C ALA A 96 -28.96 11.31 21.69
N LYS A 97 -28.26 11.92 22.65
CA LYS A 97 -28.76 12.07 24.04
C LYS A 97 -29.99 12.96 24.14
N ALA A 98 -30.07 14.01 23.31
CA ALA A 98 -31.19 14.95 23.30
C ALA A 98 -32.41 14.46 22.51
N ALA A 99 -32.30 13.32 21.79
CA ALA A 99 -33.37 12.82 20.94
C ALA A 99 -34.58 12.36 21.77
N THR A 100 -35.76 12.77 21.33
CA THR A 100 -37.06 12.38 21.88
C THR A 100 -37.82 11.54 20.84
N PRO A 101 -38.89 10.82 21.21
CA PRO A 101 -39.70 10.06 20.24
C PRO A 101 -40.18 10.91 19.04
N ASP A 102 -40.60 12.16 19.30
CA ASP A 102 -41.09 13.07 18.24
C ASP A 102 -39.97 13.55 17.31
N THR A 103 -38.73 13.61 17.79
CA THR A 103 -37.56 14.09 17.01
C THR A 103 -36.68 12.96 16.49
N ALA A 104 -37.01 11.70 16.78
CA ALA A 104 -36.18 10.54 16.52
C ALA A 104 -35.80 10.40 15.04
N PHE A 105 -36.72 10.67 14.12
CA PHE A 105 -36.45 10.60 12.67
C PHE A 105 -35.44 11.67 12.23
N LEU A 106 -35.64 12.93 12.63
CA LEU A 106 -34.71 14.01 12.33
C LEU A 106 -33.34 13.75 12.95
N ALA A 107 -33.32 13.24 14.19
CA ALA A 107 -32.09 12.90 14.88
C ALA A 107 -31.33 11.80 14.13
N LYS A 108 -32.02 10.74 13.70
CA LYS A 108 -31.45 9.67 12.89
C LYS A 108 -30.78 10.20 11.62
N VAL A 109 -31.48 11.02 10.83
CA VAL A 109 -30.92 11.58 9.57
C VAL A 109 -29.67 12.41 9.84
N ARG A 110 -29.68 13.21 10.90
CA ARG A 110 -28.50 14.01 11.30
C ARG A 110 -27.34 13.14 11.75
N LEU A 111 -27.59 12.12 12.57
CA LEU A 111 -26.58 11.17 13.04
C LEU A 111 -25.95 10.40 11.88
N GLU A 112 -26.75 9.95 10.92
CA GLU A 112 -26.26 9.26 9.73
C GLU A 112 -25.28 10.15 8.94
N HIS A 113 -25.66 11.41 8.70
CA HIS A 113 -24.77 12.35 8.01
C HIS A 113 -23.50 12.65 8.81
N LEU A 114 -23.62 12.94 10.12
CA LEU A 114 -22.47 13.26 10.98
C LEU A 114 -21.49 12.09 11.06
N ARG A 115 -21.97 10.86 11.25
CA ARG A 115 -21.12 9.65 11.29
C ARG A 115 -20.43 9.40 9.96
N TRP A 116 -21.17 9.50 8.85
CA TRP A 116 -20.58 9.37 7.52
C TRP A 116 -19.51 10.45 7.29
N TYR A 117 -19.79 11.69 7.65
CA TYR A 117 -18.88 12.79 7.41
C TYR A 117 -17.62 12.70 8.28
N ALA A 118 -17.76 12.37 9.57
CA ALA A 118 -16.64 12.09 10.46
C ALA A 118 -15.75 10.95 9.93
N ALA A 119 -16.34 9.85 9.45
CA ALA A 119 -15.61 8.74 8.86
C ALA A 119 -14.84 9.12 7.58
N LYS A 120 -15.37 10.06 6.77
CA LYS A 120 -14.69 10.56 5.57
C LYS A 120 -13.56 11.53 5.88
N LEU A 121 -13.72 12.36 6.90
CA LEU A 121 -12.71 13.35 7.30
C LEU A 121 -11.57 12.71 8.11
N GLY A 122 -11.87 11.73 8.96
CA GLY A 122 -10.91 11.03 9.80
C GLY A 122 -10.98 9.51 9.65
N PRO A 123 -10.64 8.93 8.48
CA PRO A 123 -10.81 7.50 8.22
C PRO A 123 -9.96 6.60 9.13
N ARG A 124 -8.84 7.11 9.65
CA ARG A 124 -7.99 6.37 10.59
C ARG A 124 -8.63 6.18 11.96
N THR A 125 -9.40 7.16 12.43
CA THR A 125 -10.02 7.15 13.77
C THR A 125 -11.48 6.70 13.71
N TRP A 126 -12.24 7.19 12.73
CA TRP A 126 -13.69 6.99 12.61
C TRP A 126 -14.09 6.16 11.39
N GLY A 127 -13.13 5.65 10.62
CA GLY A 127 -13.41 4.77 9.48
C GLY A 127 -13.91 3.40 9.91
N GLY A 128 -14.60 2.72 9.00
CA GLY A 128 -15.02 1.35 9.22
C GLY A 128 -13.81 0.41 9.28
N LEU A 129 -13.53 -0.16 10.44
CA LEU A 129 -12.54 -1.23 10.59
C LEU A 129 -13.15 -2.54 10.10
N LYS A 130 -12.58 -3.11 9.03
CA LYS A 130 -12.97 -4.45 8.57
C LYS A 130 -12.17 -5.47 9.36
N ALA A 131 -12.86 -6.25 10.19
CA ALA A 131 -12.26 -7.42 10.82
C ALA A 131 -11.73 -8.36 9.71
N THR A 132 -10.42 -8.53 9.66
CA THR A 132 -9.75 -9.45 8.74
C THR A 132 -9.23 -10.60 9.58
N SER A 133 -9.58 -11.82 9.20
CA SER A 133 -9.02 -13.02 9.82
C SER A 133 -7.50 -13.03 9.67
N PRO A 134 -6.76 -13.51 10.67
CA PRO A 134 -5.30 -13.62 10.55
C PRO A 134 -4.96 -14.43 9.30
N ALA A 135 -3.95 -13.98 8.55
CA ALA A 135 -3.49 -14.69 7.37
C ALA A 135 -3.04 -16.10 7.78
N GLU A 136 -3.49 -17.11 7.03
CA GLU A 136 -2.99 -18.47 7.19
C GLU A 136 -1.47 -18.46 6.97
N PRO A 137 -0.70 -19.24 7.75
CA PRO A 137 0.74 -19.29 7.58
C PRO A 137 1.04 -19.71 6.15
N PRO A 138 2.00 -19.04 5.47
CA PRO A 138 2.31 -19.37 4.08
C PRO A 138 2.77 -20.82 4.01
N GLU A 139 2.24 -21.58 3.05
CA GLU A 139 2.77 -22.89 2.70
C GLU A 139 4.24 -22.74 2.28
N MET A 140 5.16 -23.32 3.06
CA MET A 140 6.59 -23.22 2.79
C MET A 140 6.99 -24.26 1.75
N THR A 141 7.27 -23.83 0.51
CA THR A 141 7.89 -24.71 -0.50
C THR A 141 9.40 -24.78 -0.27
N VAL A 142 9.92 -25.96 0.09
CA VAL A 142 11.36 -26.20 0.22
C VAL A 142 11.91 -26.73 -1.11
N MET A 143 12.73 -25.93 -1.79
CA MET A 143 13.43 -26.36 -3.01
C MET A 143 14.78 -26.99 -2.66
N CYS A 144 14.89 -28.32 -2.78
CA CYS A 144 16.15 -29.04 -2.59
C CYS A 144 16.95 -29.04 -3.90
N MET A 145 18.08 -28.31 -3.93
CA MET A 145 18.97 -28.30 -5.10
C MET A 145 19.91 -29.50 -5.08
N ARG A 146 20.01 -30.19 -6.21
CA ARG A 146 20.95 -31.29 -6.44
C ARG A 146 22.28 -30.73 -6.95
N ARG A 147 23.39 -31.18 -6.36
CA ARG A 147 24.75 -30.86 -6.78
C ARG A 147 25.37 -32.06 -7.47
N PHE A 148 25.85 -31.85 -8.69
CA PHE A 148 26.61 -32.85 -9.43
C PHE A 148 28.12 -32.61 -9.26
N SER A 149 28.88 -33.69 -9.14
CA SER A 149 30.33 -33.69 -9.11
C SER A 149 30.86 -34.80 -10.03
N LEU A 150 32.05 -34.58 -10.60
CA LEU A 150 32.74 -35.59 -11.40
C LEU A 150 33.86 -36.21 -10.57
N GLU A 151 33.85 -37.53 -10.46
CA GLU A 151 34.99 -38.28 -9.95
C GLU A 151 35.78 -38.86 -11.12
N VAL A 152 37.10 -38.84 -11.00
CA VAL A 152 38.04 -39.32 -12.02
C VAL A 152 38.99 -40.32 -11.37
N ASP A 153 39.10 -41.52 -11.94
CA ASP A 153 40.04 -42.54 -11.46
C ASP A 153 41.47 -42.30 -12.00
N ALA A 154 42.45 -43.05 -11.47
CA ALA A 154 43.85 -42.96 -11.91
C ALA A 154 44.08 -43.37 -13.38
N ARG A 155 43.11 -44.06 -14.01
CA ARG A 155 43.13 -44.48 -15.42
C ARG A 155 42.41 -43.47 -16.33
N GLY A 156 41.90 -42.37 -15.77
CA GLY A 156 41.15 -41.33 -16.48
C GLY A 156 39.67 -41.65 -16.73
N TRP A 157 39.14 -42.74 -16.17
CA TRP A 157 37.71 -43.05 -16.22
C TRP A 157 36.96 -42.05 -15.35
N LYS A 158 35.73 -41.70 -15.75
CA LYS A 158 34.92 -40.69 -15.07
C LYS A 158 33.58 -41.25 -14.65
N ARG A 159 33.04 -40.78 -13.52
CA ARG A 159 31.64 -40.99 -13.13
C ARG A 159 31.05 -39.72 -12.55
N VAL A 160 29.75 -39.53 -12.76
CA VAL A 160 28.99 -38.43 -12.16
C VAL A 160 28.48 -38.91 -10.81
N VAL A 161 28.72 -38.11 -9.77
CA VAL A 161 28.20 -38.30 -8.43
C VAL A 161 27.21 -37.18 -8.15
N SER A 162 26.05 -37.55 -7.62
CA SER A 162 24.94 -36.66 -7.34
C SER A 162 24.75 -36.56 -5.84
N TRP A 163 24.80 -35.35 -5.30
CA TRP A 163 24.57 -35.03 -3.90
C TRP A 163 23.30 -34.19 -3.79
N TYR A 164 22.43 -34.53 -2.85
CA TYR A 164 21.23 -33.74 -2.57
C TYR A 164 20.99 -33.67 -1.05
N PRO A 165 20.46 -32.56 -0.54
CA PRO A 165 20.00 -32.52 0.83
C PRO A 165 18.69 -33.31 0.91
N ASP A 166 18.62 -34.25 1.85
CA ASP A 166 17.38 -34.93 2.19
C ASP A 166 16.31 -33.90 2.63
N PRO A 167 15.11 -33.90 2.05
CA PRO A 167 14.08 -32.90 2.36
C PRO A 167 13.62 -32.93 3.83
N GLU A 168 13.68 -34.08 4.49
CA GLU A 168 13.24 -34.25 5.88
C GLU A 168 14.40 -33.98 6.85
N THR A 169 15.54 -34.63 6.62
CA THR A 169 16.67 -34.59 7.56
C THR A 169 17.66 -33.45 7.29
N ARG A 170 17.61 -32.83 6.10
CA ARG A 170 18.53 -31.79 5.60
C ARG A 170 20.00 -32.21 5.56
N THR A 171 20.26 -33.50 5.66
CA THR A 171 21.59 -34.09 5.61
C THR A 171 22.00 -34.30 4.15
N PRO A 172 23.26 -34.03 3.77
CA PRO A 172 23.71 -34.34 2.41
C PRO A 172 23.75 -35.86 2.20
N VAL A 173 22.92 -36.34 1.29
CA VAL A 173 22.89 -37.73 0.82
C VAL A 173 23.52 -37.80 -0.57
N MET A 174 24.35 -38.82 -0.78
CA MET A 174 24.92 -39.14 -2.08
C MET A 174 24.08 -40.25 -2.73
N GLU A 175 23.60 -40.03 -3.96
CA GLU A 175 22.98 -41.10 -4.74
C GLU A 175 24.03 -42.14 -5.13
N GLU A 176 23.59 -43.39 -5.32
CA GLU A 176 24.47 -44.45 -5.80
C GLU A 176 25.12 -44.02 -7.13
N PRO A 177 26.46 -43.91 -7.19
CA PRO A 177 27.12 -43.43 -8.39
C PRO A 177 26.89 -44.39 -9.56
N GLY A 178 26.61 -43.82 -10.73
CA GLY A 178 26.53 -44.57 -11.97
C GLY A 178 27.85 -45.28 -12.34
N PRO A 179 27.82 -46.14 -13.37
CA PRO A 179 29.00 -46.88 -13.79
C PRO A 179 30.12 -45.94 -14.24
N TRP A 180 31.37 -46.41 -14.07
CA TRP A 180 32.53 -45.70 -14.59
C TRP A 180 32.52 -45.70 -16.12
N ILE A 181 32.70 -44.52 -16.69
CA ILE A 181 32.78 -44.31 -18.14
C ILE A 181 34.26 -44.19 -18.50
N PRO A 182 34.76 -44.98 -19.47
CA PRO A 182 36.16 -44.90 -19.89
C PRO A 182 36.51 -43.52 -20.44
N PRO A 183 37.80 -43.13 -20.42
CA PRO A 183 38.24 -41.89 -21.04
C PRO A 183 37.77 -41.86 -22.50
N SER A 184 37.19 -40.74 -22.91
CA SER A 184 36.81 -40.56 -24.30
C SER A 184 38.05 -40.62 -25.18
N ASP A 185 38.09 -41.56 -26.12
CA ASP A 185 39.02 -41.47 -27.25
C ASP A 185 38.60 -40.25 -28.08
N GLY A 186 39.46 -39.23 -28.12
CA GLY A 186 39.18 -37.97 -28.80
C GLY A 186 38.90 -38.16 -30.29
N GLU A 187 39.54 -39.15 -30.93
CA GLU A 187 39.35 -39.45 -32.35
C GLU A 187 38.05 -40.22 -32.60
N ALA A 188 37.68 -41.16 -31.72
CA ALA A 188 36.38 -41.83 -31.80
C ALA A 188 35.23 -40.85 -31.54
N THR A 189 35.41 -39.91 -30.61
CA THR A 189 34.42 -38.87 -30.31
C THR A 189 34.26 -37.90 -31.48
N ALA A 190 35.37 -37.46 -32.09
CA ALA A 190 35.34 -36.61 -33.28
C ALA A 190 34.68 -37.31 -34.49
N ARG A 191 34.98 -38.58 -34.73
CA ARG A 191 34.31 -39.39 -35.77
C ARG A 191 32.80 -39.51 -35.51
N ARG A 192 32.41 -39.74 -34.26
CA ARG A 192 30.99 -39.82 -33.86
C ARG A 192 30.26 -38.48 -34.05
N LEU A 193 30.89 -37.36 -33.68
CA LEU A 193 30.32 -36.03 -33.87
C LEU A 193 30.16 -35.71 -35.37
N LYS A 194 31.19 -35.97 -36.17
CA LYS A 194 31.15 -35.79 -37.63
C LYS A 194 30.05 -36.62 -38.31
N ALA A 195 29.87 -37.87 -37.90
CA ALA A 195 28.80 -38.73 -38.40
C ALA A 195 27.38 -38.21 -38.02
N LEU A 196 27.24 -37.51 -36.89
CA LEU A 196 25.98 -36.87 -36.49
C LEU A 196 25.73 -35.54 -37.22
N GLU A 197 26.79 -34.84 -37.64
CA GLU A 197 26.68 -33.67 -38.51
C GLU A 197 26.29 -34.06 -39.95
N GLU A 198 26.77 -35.21 -40.43
CA GLU A 198 26.45 -35.74 -41.76
C GLU A 198 25.02 -36.35 -41.85
N ASP A 199 24.44 -36.81 -40.73
CA ASP A 199 23.05 -37.30 -40.64
C ASP A 199 22.30 -36.66 -39.45
N PRO A 200 21.74 -35.44 -39.63
CA PRO A 200 21.02 -34.73 -38.57
C PRO A 200 19.71 -35.42 -38.17
N GLU A 201 19.08 -36.18 -39.07
CA GLU A 201 17.86 -36.95 -38.73
C GLU A 201 18.18 -38.09 -37.75
N ALA A 202 19.36 -38.72 -37.83
CA ALA A 202 19.79 -39.70 -36.84
C ALA A 202 20.00 -39.09 -35.44
N ALA A 203 20.41 -37.82 -35.36
CA ALA A 203 20.49 -37.11 -34.09
C ALA A 203 19.10 -36.82 -33.50
N GLU A 204 18.13 -36.44 -34.34
CA GLU A 204 16.74 -36.22 -33.93
C GLU A 204 16.04 -37.51 -33.50
N ARG A 205 16.20 -38.62 -34.23
CA ARG A 205 15.68 -39.94 -33.85
C ARG A 205 16.17 -40.38 -32.46
N ARG A 206 17.44 -40.09 -32.13
CA ARG A 206 18.00 -40.35 -30.79
C ARG A 206 17.46 -39.42 -29.71
N ARG A 207 17.31 -38.12 -30.00
CA ARG A 207 16.69 -37.16 -29.06
C ARG A 207 15.25 -37.52 -28.75
N ALA A 208 14.48 -37.90 -29.76
CA ALA A 208 13.09 -38.35 -29.59
C ALA A 208 12.99 -39.59 -28.68
N GLY A 209 13.91 -40.54 -28.82
CA GLY A 209 13.99 -41.71 -27.92
C GLY A 209 14.38 -41.38 -26.48
N TRP A 210 15.20 -40.34 -26.25
CA TRP A 210 15.58 -39.92 -24.90
C TRP A 210 14.45 -39.15 -24.18
N ASN A 211 13.68 -38.35 -24.93
CA ASN A 211 12.48 -37.66 -24.44
C ASN A 211 11.24 -38.57 -24.31
N ALA A 212 11.31 -39.81 -24.80
CA ALA A 212 10.25 -40.81 -24.68
C ALA A 212 10.36 -41.69 -23.41
N ALA A 213 11.33 -41.40 -22.51
CA ALA A 213 11.32 -41.99 -21.18
C ALA A 213 9.99 -41.61 -20.47
N PRO A 214 9.31 -42.53 -19.78
CA PRO A 214 8.02 -42.27 -19.19
C PRO A 214 8.17 -41.12 -18.20
N SER A 215 7.50 -40.01 -18.49
CA SER A 215 7.24 -38.94 -17.53
C SER A 215 6.20 -39.45 -16.53
N ASP A 216 6.58 -40.43 -15.71
CA ASP A 216 5.78 -40.82 -14.54
C ASP A 216 6.02 -39.77 -13.45
N PRO A 217 5.02 -38.95 -13.10
CA PRO A 217 5.17 -37.96 -12.03
C PRO A 217 5.10 -38.61 -10.63
N GLU A 218 4.72 -39.89 -10.54
CA GLU A 218 4.40 -40.57 -9.27
C GLU A 218 5.57 -41.33 -8.63
N GLY A 219 6.77 -41.28 -9.23
CA GLY A 219 7.97 -41.92 -8.68
C GLY A 219 8.85 -41.03 -7.79
N TRP A 220 8.46 -39.77 -7.58
CA TRP A 220 9.18 -38.80 -6.75
C TRP A 220 8.31 -38.38 -5.55
N THR A 221 7.91 -39.35 -4.73
CA THR A 221 7.44 -39.10 -3.36
C THR A 221 8.41 -39.71 -2.39
#